data_AF-A0A533UT01-F1
#
_entry.id   AF-A0A533UT01-F1
#
_cell.length_a   1.000
_cell.length_b   1.000
_cell.length_c   1.000
_cell.angle_alpha   90.00
_cell.angle_beta   90.00
_cell.angle_gamma   90.00
#
_symmetry.space_group_name_H-M   'P 1'
#
loop_
_entity.id
_entity.type
_entity.pdbx_description
1 polymer ?
#
loop_
_entity_poly.entity_id
_entity_poly.type
_entity_poly.pdbx_seq_one_letter_code
_entity_poly.pdbx_strand_id
1 'polypeptide(L)'
;MLLSYNKQIKNIEDVKEQISKIILNQRRQIESNLKTSVAEIQYLLSEISEFNDNWTKLPTVYRIAWISSPEYETTKNITFKENIELPNVDHDLELVIKLLNHMRERKNLKVSKMPLFIHPDEISIAYREGRFPYERTNIISQIVVVFQKGKIKYVGIVFDRNYVLLQNRLIDLFR
;
A
#
# COMPACT_ATOMS: atom_id res chain seq x y z
N MET A 1 29.12 15.11 2.24
CA MET A 1 29.00 13.75 2.81
C MET A 1 27.74 13.11 2.22
N LEU A 2 27.88 12.41 1.10
CA LEU A 2 26.76 11.80 0.34
C LEU A 2 26.44 10.43 0.96
N LEU A 3 25.51 10.41 1.91
CA LEU A 3 25.05 9.17 2.53
C LEU A 3 24.35 8.29 1.47
N SER A 4 24.89 7.09 1.30
CA SER A 4 24.39 6.00 0.46
C SER A 4 22.86 5.86 0.53
N TYR A 5 22.16 6.33 -0.50
CA TYR A 5 20.69 6.44 -0.51
C TYR A 5 19.97 5.22 -1.14
N ASN A 6 20.71 4.13 -1.37
CA ASN A 6 20.21 2.87 -1.94
C ASN A 6 20.25 1.71 -0.93
N LYS A 7 20.00 2.00 0.36
CA LYS A 7 19.98 0.97 1.39
C LYS A 7 18.82 0.01 1.12
N GLN A 8 19.12 -1.27 0.90
CA GLN A 8 18.09 -2.31 0.88
C GLN A 8 17.39 -2.36 2.23
N ILE A 9 16.07 -2.57 2.24
CA ILE A 9 15.32 -2.84 3.47
C ILE A 9 15.79 -4.17 4.06
N LYS A 10 16.03 -4.18 5.38
CA LYS A 10 16.42 -5.40 6.12
C LYS A 10 15.49 -5.72 7.27
N ASN A 11 14.72 -4.74 7.72
CA ASN A 11 13.79 -4.83 8.84
C ASN A 11 12.66 -3.82 8.67
N ILE A 12 11.74 -3.80 9.62
CA ILE A 12 10.57 -2.91 9.57
C ILE A 12 10.95 -1.44 9.75
N GLU A 13 12.00 -1.15 10.53
CA GLU A 13 12.49 0.21 10.73
C GLU A 13 12.99 0.82 9.42
N ASP A 14 13.75 0.06 8.63
CA ASP A 14 14.23 0.49 7.31
C ASP A 14 13.05 0.78 6.36
N VAL A 15 11.99 -0.04 6.41
CA VAL A 15 10.77 0.17 5.61
C VAL A 15 10.10 1.50 6.01
N LYS A 16 9.86 1.70 7.30
CA LYS A 16 9.23 2.93 7.82
C LYS A 16 10.06 4.18 7.53
N GLU A 17 11.38 4.09 7.68
CA GLU A 17 12.31 5.20 7.41
C GLU A 17 12.26 5.59 5.92
N GLN A 18 12.34 4.61 5.02
CA GLN A 18 12.32 4.87 3.58
C GLN A 18 10.98 5.45 3.11
N ILE A 19 9.85 4.90 3.59
CA ILE A 19 8.54 5.45 3.25
C ILE A 19 8.42 6.89 3.77
N SER A 20 8.85 7.15 5.00
CA SER A 20 8.85 8.51 5.57
C SER A 20 9.67 9.48 4.74
N LYS A 21 10.86 9.07 4.27
CA LYS A 21 11.70 9.88 3.37
C LYS A 21 10.99 10.17 2.04
N ILE A 22 10.36 9.17 1.42
CA ILE A 22 9.60 9.34 0.16
C ILE A 22 8.48 10.36 0.34
N ILE A 23 7.73 10.26 1.45
CA ILE A 23 6.64 11.17 1.83
C ILE A 23 7.15 12.58 2.06
N LEU A 24 8.21 12.75 2.85
CA LEU A 24 8.79 14.07 3.15
C LEU A 24 9.31 14.76 1.89
N ASN A 25 10.00 14.02 1.02
CA ASN A 25 10.54 14.54 -0.24
C ASN A 25 9.46 14.97 -1.23
N GLN A 26 8.23 14.43 -1.09
CA GLN A 26 7.10 14.72 -1.97
C GLN A 26 5.93 15.35 -1.22
N ARG A 27 6.20 16.00 -0.08
CA ARG A 27 5.18 16.59 0.81
C ARG A 27 4.25 17.58 0.09
N ARG A 28 4.78 18.41 -0.81
CA ARG A 28 3.97 19.35 -1.61
C ARG A 28 2.94 18.64 -2.48
N GLN A 29 3.27 17.46 -3.01
CA GLN A 29 2.34 16.66 -3.80
C GLN A 29 1.23 16.08 -2.90
N ILE A 30 1.57 15.67 -1.68
CA ILE A 30 0.58 15.22 -0.69
C ILE A 30 -0.36 16.38 -0.34
N GLU A 31 0.17 17.52 0.08
CA GLU A 31 -0.63 18.68 0.52
C GLU A 31 -1.55 19.23 -0.58
N SER A 32 -1.15 19.11 -1.86
CA SER A 32 -1.97 19.54 -3.00
C SER A 32 -3.04 18.53 -3.41
N ASN A 33 -2.87 17.25 -3.11
CA ASN A 33 -3.80 16.19 -3.55
C ASN A 33 -4.66 15.62 -2.42
N LEU A 34 -4.20 15.69 -1.17
CA LEU A 34 -4.86 15.08 -0.01
C LEU A 34 -5.21 16.16 1.02
N LYS A 35 -6.50 16.21 1.41
CA LYS A 35 -6.97 17.00 2.56
C LYS A 35 -6.79 16.19 3.85
N THR A 36 -5.56 15.83 4.16
CA THR A 36 -5.22 15.00 5.34
C THR A 36 -4.13 15.65 6.19
N SER A 37 -4.08 15.24 7.45
CA SER A 37 -3.03 15.64 8.39
C SER A 37 -1.81 14.71 8.30
N VAL A 38 -0.65 15.24 8.71
CA VAL A 38 0.56 14.42 8.87
C VAL A 38 0.35 13.30 9.88
N ALA A 39 -0.48 13.52 10.91
CA ALA A 39 -0.78 12.53 11.94
C ALA A 39 -1.50 11.29 11.38
N GLU A 40 -2.46 11.48 10.47
CA GLU A 40 -3.18 10.37 9.84
C GLU A 40 -2.27 9.52 8.95
N ILE A 41 -1.33 10.15 8.23
CA ILE A 41 -0.32 9.44 7.45
C ILE A 41 0.60 8.64 8.38
N GLN A 42 1.06 9.23 9.48
CA GLN A 42 1.90 8.54 10.46
C GLN A 42 1.18 7.36 11.11
N TYR A 43 -0.13 7.48 11.36
CA TYR A 43 -0.94 6.38 11.85
C TYR A 43 -0.96 5.20 10.85
N LEU A 44 -1.25 5.45 9.56
CA LEU A 44 -1.18 4.42 8.52
C LEU A 44 0.21 3.76 8.41
N LEU A 45 1.28 4.53 8.58
CA LEU A 45 2.64 3.98 8.60
C LEU A 45 2.90 3.10 9.82
N SER A 46 2.32 3.45 10.97
CA SER A 46 2.46 2.68 12.20
C SER A 46 1.85 1.28 12.08
N GLU A 47 0.79 1.13 11.27
CA GLU A 47 0.12 -0.13 10.96
C GLU A 47 0.96 -1.11 10.14
N ILE A 48 2.04 -0.65 9.52
CA ILE A 48 3.08 -1.54 8.98
C ILE A 48 3.88 -2.05 10.20
N SER A 49 3.41 -3.12 10.82
CA SER A 49 3.94 -3.60 12.11
C SER A 49 4.95 -4.74 11.97
N GLU A 50 4.89 -5.48 10.86
CA GLU A 50 5.66 -6.70 10.67
C GLU A 50 6.48 -6.61 9.38
N PHE A 51 7.71 -7.12 9.44
CA PHE A 51 8.56 -7.28 8.27
C PHE A 51 8.30 -8.62 7.61
N ASN A 52 8.15 -8.64 6.29
CA ASN A 52 8.08 -9.87 5.52
C ASN A 52 9.35 -10.05 4.69
N ASP A 53 10.09 -11.14 4.94
CA ASP A 53 11.33 -11.45 4.24
C ASP A 53 11.19 -11.49 2.72
N ASN A 54 10.01 -11.85 2.20
CA ASN A 54 9.76 -11.90 0.76
C ASN A 54 9.82 -10.52 0.12
N TRP A 55 9.65 -9.42 0.86
CA TRP A 55 9.87 -8.07 0.35
C TRP A 55 11.30 -7.85 -0.15
N THR A 56 12.27 -8.63 0.35
CA THR A 56 13.67 -8.58 -0.11
C THR A 56 13.94 -9.46 -1.33
N LYS A 57 13.10 -10.46 -1.57
CA LYS A 57 13.35 -11.53 -2.55
C LYS A 57 12.51 -11.39 -3.81
N LEU A 58 11.25 -10.98 -3.65
CA LEU A 58 10.25 -10.91 -4.70
C LEU A 58 9.69 -9.48 -4.81
N PRO A 59 9.18 -9.10 -5.99
CA PRO A 59 8.37 -7.92 -6.12
C PRO A 59 7.02 -8.15 -5.43
N THR A 60 6.59 -7.19 -4.63
CA THR A 60 5.42 -7.36 -3.75
C THR A 60 4.63 -6.06 -3.67
N VAL A 61 3.30 -6.16 -3.72
CA VAL A 61 2.39 -5.07 -3.42
C VAL A 61 1.80 -5.32 -2.03
N TYR A 62 2.21 -4.51 -1.07
CA TYR A 62 1.69 -4.57 0.28
C TYR A 62 0.65 -3.46 0.47
N ARG A 63 -0.57 -3.83 0.86
CA ARG A 63 -1.72 -2.94 0.98
C ARG A 63 -2.25 -2.96 2.40
N ILE A 64 -2.52 -1.79 2.96
CA ILE A 64 -3.25 -1.64 4.22
C ILE A 64 -4.41 -0.70 3.97
N ALA A 65 -5.62 -1.13 4.34
CA ALA A 65 -6.79 -0.28 4.41
C ALA A 65 -7.23 -0.14 5.86
N TRP A 66 -7.42 1.10 6.30
CA TRP A 66 -8.12 1.40 7.52
C TRP A 66 -9.61 1.45 7.23
N ILE A 67 -10.36 0.61 7.94
CA ILE A 67 -11.78 0.44 7.66
C ILE A 67 -12.60 0.60 8.94
N SER A 68 -13.77 1.19 8.77
CA SER A 68 -14.81 1.27 9.78
C SER A 68 -15.80 0.14 9.52
N SER A 69 -16.03 -0.72 10.51
CA SER A 69 -17.10 -1.72 10.50
C SER A 69 -18.14 -1.36 11.56
N PRO A 70 -19.44 -1.31 11.23
CA PRO A 70 -20.48 -1.27 12.24
C PRO A 70 -20.53 -2.65 12.91
N GLU A 71 -20.37 -2.68 14.24
CA GLU A 71 -20.47 -3.87 15.08
C GLU A 71 -21.56 -3.61 16.12
N TYR A 72 -22.74 -4.20 15.87
CA TYR A 72 -24.00 -3.97 16.59
C TYR A 72 -24.38 -2.48 16.68
N GLU A 73 -23.95 -1.79 17.73
CA GLU A 73 -24.27 -0.39 18.06
C GLU A 73 -23.03 0.52 18.10
N THR A 74 -21.84 -0.02 17.86
CA THR A 74 -20.59 0.73 17.86
C THR A 74 -19.90 0.65 16.51
N THR A 75 -19.09 1.65 16.21
CA THR A 75 -18.21 1.60 15.04
C THR A 75 -16.83 1.17 15.49
N LYS A 76 -16.35 0.05 14.96
CA LYS A 76 -15.00 -0.44 15.22
C LYS A 76 -14.10 -0.11 14.03
N ASN A 77 -13.01 0.57 14.33
CA ASN A 77 -11.97 0.87 13.38
C ASN A 77 -10.91 -0.23 13.43
N ILE A 78 -10.65 -0.87 12.30
CA ILE A 78 -9.76 -2.03 12.16
C ILE A 78 -8.93 -1.90 10.87
N THR A 79 -7.84 -2.66 10.77
CA THR A 79 -7.04 -2.70 9.54
C THR A 79 -7.24 -3.99 8.76
N PHE A 80 -7.36 -3.85 7.45
CA PHE A 80 -7.30 -4.93 6.49
C PHE A 80 -5.96 -4.87 5.78
N LYS A 81 -5.17 -5.94 5.85
CA LYS A 81 -3.82 -6.00 5.29
C LYS A 81 -3.75 -7.09 4.23
N GLU A 82 -3.05 -6.82 3.14
CA GLU A 82 -2.81 -7.82 2.10
C GLU A 82 -1.40 -7.70 1.55
N ASN A 83 -0.77 -8.85 1.33
CA ASN A 83 0.59 -8.94 0.82
C ASN A 83 0.57 -9.77 -0.47
N ILE A 84 0.65 -9.10 -1.61
CA ILE A 84 0.52 -9.72 -2.94
C ILE A 84 1.90 -9.88 -3.56
N GLU A 85 2.35 -11.12 -3.68
CA GLU A 85 3.57 -11.45 -4.40
C GLU A 85 3.34 -11.44 -5.90
N LEU A 86 4.26 -10.83 -6.63
CA LEU A 86 4.23 -10.73 -8.08
C LEU A 86 5.31 -11.65 -8.71
N PRO A 87 5.19 -11.98 -10.01
CA PRO A 87 6.22 -12.73 -10.73
C PRO A 87 7.62 -12.13 -10.55
N ASN A 88 8.66 -12.95 -10.60
CA ASN A 88 10.02 -12.51 -10.24
C ASN A 88 10.74 -11.70 -11.35
N VAL A 89 10.14 -10.59 -11.78
CA VAL A 89 10.66 -9.68 -12.80
C VAL A 89 10.68 -8.23 -12.30
N ASP A 90 11.32 -7.31 -13.02
CA ASP A 90 11.15 -5.87 -12.71
C ASP A 90 9.82 -5.38 -13.26
N HIS A 91 9.06 -4.69 -12.43
CA HIS A 91 7.75 -4.16 -12.81
C HIS A 91 7.75 -2.65 -12.75
N ASP A 92 7.39 -2.01 -13.86
CA ASP A 92 6.91 -0.64 -13.82
C ASP A 92 5.49 -0.59 -13.22
N LEU A 93 5.02 0.62 -12.96
CA LEU A 93 3.69 0.84 -12.36
C LEU A 93 2.56 0.27 -13.24
N GLU A 94 2.68 0.37 -14.56
CA GLU A 94 1.67 -0.09 -15.51
C GLU A 94 1.52 -1.62 -15.46
N LEU A 95 2.64 -2.34 -15.44
CA LEU A 95 2.66 -3.79 -15.33
C LEU A 95 2.09 -4.24 -13.97
N VAL A 96 2.41 -3.55 -12.87
CA VAL A 96 1.80 -3.82 -11.56
C VAL A 96 0.27 -3.67 -11.65
N ILE A 97 -0.23 -2.58 -12.25
CA ILE A 97 -1.67 -2.36 -12.43
C ILE A 97 -2.32 -3.48 -13.25
N LYS A 98 -1.69 -3.89 -14.37
CA LYS A 98 -2.19 -5.00 -15.20
C LYS A 98 -2.25 -6.32 -14.43
N LEU A 99 -1.21 -6.64 -13.68
CA LEU A 99 -1.15 -7.87 -12.87
C LEU A 99 -2.22 -7.90 -11.77
N LEU A 100 -2.42 -6.79 -11.06
CA LEU A 100 -3.45 -6.71 -10.03
C LEU A 100 -4.86 -6.81 -10.63
N ASN A 101 -5.11 -6.19 -11.79
CA ASN A 101 -6.38 -6.36 -12.48
C ASN A 101 -6.59 -7.78 -12.98
N HIS A 102 -5.55 -8.44 -13.49
CA HIS A 102 -5.61 -9.85 -13.85
C HIS A 102 -5.98 -10.74 -12.64
N MET A 103 -5.45 -10.45 -11.46
CA MET A 103 -5.83 -11.14 -10.22
C MET A 103 -7.30 -10.86 -9.82
N ARG A 104 -7.79 -9.63 -10.03
CA ARG A 104 -9.21 -9.28 -9.83
C ARG A 104 -10.12 -10.08 -10.76
N GLU A 105 -9.79 -10.14 -12.05
CA GLU A 105 -10.56 -10.91 -13.04
C GLU A 105 -10.61 -12.41 -12.69
N ARG A 106 -9.50 -12.99 -12.23
CA ARG A 106 -9.47 -14.40 -11.77
C ARG A 106 -10.41 -14.67 -10.58
N LYS A 107 -10.74 -13.64 -9.80
CA LYS A 107 -11.72 -13.68 -8.71
C LYS A 107 -13.14 -13.25 -9.16
N ASN A 108 -13.38 -13.11 -10.46
CA ASN A 108 -14.60 -12.56 -11.05
C ASN A 108 -14.96 -11.15 -10.54
N LEU A 109 -13.95 -10.36 -10.17
CA LEU A 109 -14.12 -8.96 -9.81
C LEU A 109 -13.98 -8.05 -11.04
N LYS A 110 -14.64 -6.90 -11.01
CA LYS A 110 -14.52 -5.90 -12.08
C LYS A 110 -13.11 -5.31 -12.10
N VAL A 111 -12.58 -5.08 -13.30
CA VAL A 111 -11.35 -4.31 -13.51
C VAL A 111 -11.49 -2.93 -12.86
N SER A 112 -10.42 -2.50 -12.19
CA SER A 112 -10.34 -1.18 -11.57
C SER A 112 -9.33 -0.31 -12.30
N LYS A 113 -9.62 1.00 -12.40
CA LYS A 113 -8.63 1.97 -12.89
C LYS A 113 -7.45 2.12 -11.93
N MET A 114 -7.65 1.78 -10.65
CA MET A 114 -6.62 1.85 -9.62
C MET A 114 -6.69 0.62 -8.72
N PRO A 115 -6.21 -0.54 -9.19
CA PRO A 115 -6.24 -1.79 -8.43
C PRO A 115 -5.15 -1.87 -7.35
N LEU A 116 -4.26 -0.87 -7.29
CA LEU A 116 -3.24 -0.74 -6.24
C LEU A 116 -3.83 -0.60 -4.84
N PHE A 117 -5.01 -0.01 -4.74
CA PHE A 117 -5.74 0.12 -3.48
C PHE A 117 -6.76 -0.99 -3.34
N ILE A 118 -7.06 -1.36 -2.11
CA ILE A 118 -8.08 -2.35 -1.77
C ILE A 118 -9.45 -1.76 -2.12
N HIS A 119 -10.29 -2.57 -2.76
CA HIS A 119 -11.67 -2.25 -3.07
C HIS A 119 -12.64 -2.96 -2.13
N PRO A 120 -13.85 -2.43 -1.89
CA PRO A 120 -14.84 -3.06 -1.01
C PRO A 120 -15.20 -4.50 -1.41
N ASP A 121 -15.20 -4.80 -2.71
CA ASP A 121 -15.49 -6.13 -3.24
C ASP A 121 -14.42 -7.17 -2.84
N GLU A 122 -13.16 -6.76 -2.72
CA GLU A 122 -12.06 -7.61 -2.23
C GLU A 122 -12.23 -7.95 -0.75
N ILE A 123 -12.69 -6.99 0.07
CA ILE A 123 -12.97 -7.21 1.50
C ILE A 123 -14.17 -8.17 1.65
N SER A 124 -15.22 -7.99 0.85
CA SER A 124 -16.38 -8.91 0.86
C SER A 124 -16.00 -10.34 0.49
N ILE A 125 -15.07 -10.53 -0.46
CA ILE A 125 -14.54 -11.86 -0.78
C ILE A 125 -13.76 -12.42 0.41
N ALA A 126 -12.86 -11.64 1.01
CA ALA A 126 -12.10 -12.08 2.17
C ALA A 126 -13.00 -12.49 3.36
N TYR A 127 -14.13 -11.80 3.55
CA TYR A 127 -15.15 -12.20 4.51
C TYR A 127 -15.77 -13.56 4.20
N ARG A 128 -16.24 -13.75 2.95
CA ARG A 128 -16.83 -15.03 2.51
C ARG A 128 -15.87 -16.21 2.59
N GLU A 129 -14.57 -15.95 2.40
CA GLU A 129 -13.50 -16.94 2.52
C GLU A 129 -13.05 -17.17 3.98
N GLY A 130 -13.65 -16.49 4.97
CA GLY A 130 -13.28 -16.60 6.38
C GLY A 130 -11.90 -16.00 6.72
N ARG A 131 -11.28 -15.27 5.80
CA ARG A 131 -9.99 -14.58 6.00
C ARG A 131 -10.13 -13.24 6.70
N PHE A 132 -11.36 -12.75 6.83
CA PHE A 132 -11.66 -11.49 7.50
C PHE A 132 -13.02 -11.55 8.19
N PRO A 133 -13.16 -11.17 9.47
CA PRO A 133 -14.40 -11.43 10.20
C PRO A 133 -15.51 -10.40 9.98
N TYR A 134 -15.28 -9.34 9.18
CA TYR A 134 -16.21 -8.22 9.03
C TYR A 134 -16.75 -8.09 7.60
N GLU A 135 -18.09 -8.15 7.46
CA GLU A 135 -18.77 -8.11 6.17
C GLU A 135 -19.00 -6.67 5.67
N ARG A 136 -19.63 -5.84 6.51
CA ARG A 136 -19.99 -4.45 6.16
C ARG A 136 -18.86 -3.54 6.58
N THR A 137 -18.18 -2.95 5.62
CA THR A 137 -17.03 -2.10 5.91
C THR A 137 -17.03 -0.87 5.03
N ASN A 138 -16.55 0.24 5.58
CA ASN A 138 -16.25 1.44 4.82
C ASN A 138 -14.74 1.72 4.92
N ILE A 139 -14.10 1.93 3.78
CA ILE A 139 -12.67 2.25 3.77
C ILE A 139 -12.50 3.75 4.03
N ILE A 140 -11.77 4.08 5.10
CA ILE A 140 -11.49 5.45 5.53
C ILE A 140 -10.25 5.97 4.80
N SER A 141 -9.17 5.19 4.85
CA SER A 141 -7.89 5.56 4.27
C SER A 141 -7.06 4.32 3.95
N GLN A 142 -6.07 4.47 3.09
CA GLN A 142 -5.22 3.35 2.66
C GLN A 142 -3.79 3.79 2.44
N ILE A 143 -2.87 2.84 2.64
CA ILE A 143 -1.50 2.94 2.16
C ILE A 143 -1.15 1.68 1.38
N VAL A 144 -0.47 1.87 0.25
CA VAL A 144 0.14 0.80 -0.54
C VAL A 144 1.62 1.04 -0.67
N VAL A 145 2.40 -0.03 -0.56
CA VAL A 145 3.84 -0.01 -0.74
C VAL A 145 4.18 -1.06 -1.80
N VAL A 146 4.84 -0.62 -2.87
CA VAL A 146 5.30 -1.50 -3.94
C VAL A 146 6.79 -1.75 -3.72
N PHE A 147 7.11 -2.97 -3.34
CA PHE A 147 8.47 -3.47 -3.17
C PHE A 147 8.99 -4.08 -4.47
N GLN A 148 10.26 -3.84 -4.74
CA GLN A 148 11.03 -4.44 -5.83
C GLN A 148 12.34 -4.97 -5.26
N LYS A 149 12.32 -6.23 -4.79
CA LYS A 149 13.50 -6.97 -4.32
C LYS A 149 14.35 -6.18 -3.31
N GLY A 150 13.73 -5.80 -2.20
CA GLY A 150 14.39 -5.10 -1.10
C GLY A 150 14.45 -3.57 -1.26
N LYS A 151 13.75 -3.01 -2.24
CA LYS A 151 13.61 -1.56 -2.44
C LYS A 151 12.15 -1.16 -2.51
N ILE A 152 11.81 0.00 -1.97
CA ILE A 152 10.47 0.59 -2.15
C ILE A 152 10.48 1.43 -3.42
N LYS A 153 9.65 1.04 -4.40
CA LYS A 153 9.55 1.72 -5.72
C LYS A 153 8.45 2.77 -5.73
N TYR A 154 7.30 2.43 -5.16
CA TYR A 154 6.15 3.32 -5.07
C TYR A 154 5.50 3.25 -3.70
N VAL A 155 4.98 4.39 -3.25
CA VAL A 155 4.09 4.50 -2.09
C VAL A 155 2.83 5.20 -2.56
N GLY A 156 1.68 4.53 -2.42
CA GLY A 156 0.39 5.14 -2.68
C GLY A 156 -0.35 5.42 -1.39
N ILE A 157 -1.05 6.54 -1.31
CA ILE A 157 -1.84 6.93 -0.15
C ILE A 157 -3.21 7.36 -0.62
N VAL A 158 -4.27 6.90 0.04
CA VAL A 158 -5.66 7.31 -0.19
C VAL A 158 -6.23 7.87 1.09
N PHE A 159 -6.90 9.01 0.97
CA PHE A 159 -7.81 9.52 1.98
C PHE A 159 -9.12 9.92 1.30
N ASP A 160 -10.24 9.41 1.83
CA ASP A 160 -11.56 9.51 1.22
C ASP A 160 -11.59 9.01 -0.23
N ARG A 161 -11.63 9.94 -1.19
CA ARG A 161 -11.68 9.68 -2.65
C ARG A 161 -10.45 10.16 -3.40
N ASN A 162 -9.54 10.83 -2.69
CA ASN A 162 -8.33 11.38 -3.29
C ASN A 162 -7.17 10.44 -3.00
N TYR A 163 -6.27 10.32 -3.97
CA TYR A 163 -5.08 9.51 -3.82
C TYR A 163 -3.87 10.23 -4.37
N VAL A 164 -2.71 9.82 -3.87
CA VAL A 164 -1.42 10.23 -4.40
C VAL A 164 -0.54 9.00 -4.57
N LEU A 165 0.20 8.94 -5.67
CA LEU A 165 1.23 7.95 -5.92
C LEU A 165 2.58 8.66 -5.91
N LEU A 166 3.44 8.21 -5.01
CA LEU A 166 4.76 8.76 -4.76
C LEU A 166 5.78 7.76 -5.27
N GLN A 167 6.63 8.20 -6.20
CA GLN A 167 7.71 7.38 -6.73
C GLN A 167 8.97 7.60 -5.92
N ASN A 168 9.72 6.53 -5.66
CA ASN A 168 11.06 6.66 -5.14
C ASN A 168 12.02 7.11 -6.24
N ARG A 169 12.13 8.43 -6.43
CA ARG A 169 12.96 9.07 -7.48
C ARG A 169 14.46 8.77 -7.37
N LEU A 170 14.91 8.12 -6.30
CA LEU A 170 16.32 7.80 -6.06
C LEU A 170 16.74 6.48 -6.74
N ILE A 171 15.77 5.66 -7.17
CA ILE A 171 16.04 4.42 -7.91
C ILE A 171 16.42 4.71 -9.37
N ASP A 172 15.95 5.82 -9.94
CA ASP A 172 16.16 6.17 -11.36
C ASP A 172 17.44 6.99 -11.61
N LEU A 173 18.12 7.48 -10.57
CA LEU A 173 19.35 8.27 -10.72
C LEU A 173 20.60 7.44 -11.08
N PHE A 174 20.49 6.11 -11.09
CA PHE A 174 21.61 5.20 -11.31
C PHE A 174 21.27 4.06 -12.31
N ARG A 175 20.31 4.29 -13.20
CA ARG A 175 20.05 3.42 -14.35
C ARG A 175 20.69 3.99 -15.61
#